data_AF-A0A915Z039-F1
#
_entry.id   AF-A0A915Z039-F1
#
_cell.length_a   1.000
_cell.length_b   1.000
_cell.length_c   1.000
_cell.angle_alpha   90.00
_cell.angle_beta   90.00
_cell.angle_gamma   90.00
#
_symmetry.space_group_name_H-M   'P 1'
#
loop_
_entity.id
_entity.type
_entity.pdbx_description
1 polymer ?
#
loop_
_entity_poly.entity_id
_entity_poly.type
_entity_poly.pdbx_seq_one_letter_code
_entity_poly.pdbx_strand_id
1 'polypeptide(L)'
;MVMIIITNDGAELSKNLLAELDPKFILTTKFLADLFDILQRLIKVFQEDFITLSDVHYHLNSPIHAIKTTFIADNDTPPAYAKILLDYIKNNQLSLDSIPNPFPFSQFSLSMIQNIKRRFPYSEFYHSMRIIDVQQLSLTQTLINEYGEKEIKIICEFYGSQKVDGDGNVYEPIIDKEKLEKEWAFVRQLITNFREFKFVEQWFRIFSTKFSSLYPNTSKIIYIILMIPLSNNASVERVFSRQNLIKNKLRNEMKLEHFIFI
;
A
#
# COMPACT_ATOMS: atom_id res chain seq x y z
N MET A 1 8.53 -49.18 10.12
CA MET A 1 7.14 -49.61 10.39
C MET A 1 6.61 -48.72 11.51
N VAL A 2 5.89 -47.66 11.13
CA VAL A 2 5.37 -46.66 12.08
C VAL A 2 4.09 -47.23 12.69
N MET A 3 4.12 -47.47 14.00
CA MET A 3 2.95 -47.92 14.75
C MET A 3 2.11 -46.67 15.04
N ILE A 4 1.05 -46.45 14.24
CA ILE A 4 0.07 -45.40 14.49
C ILE A 4 -0.76 -45.87 15.69
N ILE A 5 -0.37 -45.43 16.88
CA ILE A 5 -1.18 -45.56 18.08
C ILE A 5 -2.29 -44.52 17.95
N ILE A 6 -3.52 -44.99 17.72
CA ILE A 6 -4.73 -44.17 17.70
C ILE A 6 -5.09 -43.87 19.16
N THR A 7 -4.42 -42.90 19.77
CA THR A 7 -4.92 -42.28 21.00
C THR A 7 -5.80 -41.09 20.60
N ASN A 8 -7.03 -41.09 21.11
CA ASN A 8 -8.11 -40.13 20.82
C ASN A 8 -7.87 -38.72 21.37
N ASP A 9 -6.62 -38.28 21.50
CA ASP A 9 -6.32 -36.95 21.99
C ASP A 9 -5.43 -36.20 21.00
N GLY A 10 -6.08 -35.44 20.10
CA GLY A 10 -5.40 -34.62 19.10
C GLY A 10 -4.39 -33.64 19.71
N ALA A 11 -4.52 -33.32 21.00
CA ALA A 11 -3.56 -32.52 21.75
C ALA A 11 -2.25 -33.28 22.04
N GLU A 12 -2.31 -34.59 22.35
CA GLU A 12 -1.13 -35.43 22.58
C GLU A 12 -0.41 -35.74 21.27
N LEU A 13 -1.16 -36.03 20.21
CA LEU A 13 -0.62 -36.22 18.87
C LEU A 13 0.06 -34.94 18.35
N SER A 14 -0.53 -33.76 18.59
CA SER A 14 0.05 -32.47 18.21
C SER A 14 1.33 -32.15 19.00
N LYS A 15 1.40 -32.51 20.29
CA LYS A 15 2.63 -32.33 21.10
C LYS A 15 3.77 -33.21 20.60
N ASN A 16 3.48 -34.47 20.26
CA ASN A 16 4.49 -35.40 19.72
C ASN A 16 4.98 -34.94 18.35
N LEU A 17 4.07 -34.50 17.47
CA LEU A 17 4.44 -33.91 16.18
C LEU A 17 5.31 -32.65 16.33
N LEU A 18 4.96 -31.76 17.27
CA LEU A 18 5.74 -30.53 17.52
C LEU A 18 7.17 -30.84 17.97
N ALA A 19 7.37 -31.92 18.74
CA ALA A 19 8.70 -32.37 19.17
C ALA A 19 9.54 -32.96 18.03
N GLU A 20 8.91 -33.48 16.98
CA GLU A 20 9.56 -34.00 15.77
C GLU A 20 9.79 -32.94 14.68
N LEU A 21 9.20 -31.75 14.81
CA LEU A 21 9.35 -30.69 13.81
C LEU A 21 10.76 -30.12 13.80
N ASP A 22 11.28 -29.88 12.59
CA ASP A 22 12.55 -29.20 12.37
C ASP A 22 12.53 -27.81 13.07
N PRO A 23 13.46 -27.53 13.99
CA PRO A 23 13.59 -26.20 14.62
C PRO A 23 13.66 -25.06 13.62
N LYS A 24 14.25 -25.31 12.44
CA LYS A 24 14.30 -24.37 11.31
C LYS A 24 12.89 -23.99 10.82
N PHE A 25 12.01 -24.97 10.68
CA PHE A 25 10.62 -24.76 10.27
C PHE A 25 9.85 -23.94 11.30
N ILE A 26 10.04 -24.23 12.59
CA ILE A 26 9.37 -23.49 13.67
C ILE A 26 9.84 -22.03 13.69
N LEU A 27 11.15 -21.78 13.65
CA LEU A 27 11.71 -20.44 13.59
C LEU A 27 11.22 -19.65 12.37
N THR A 28 11.17 -20.28 11.19
CA THR A 28 10.62 -19.67 9.97
C THR A 28 9.16 -19.28 10.16
N THR A 29 8.36 -20.18 10.75
CA THR A 29 6.93 -19.94 10.96
C THR A 29 6.69 -18.79 11.92
N LYS A 30 7.49 -18.68 12.98
CA LYS A 30 7.42 -17.57 13.95
C LYS A 30 7.83 -16.23 13.30
N PHE A 31 8.92 -16.22 12.53
CA PHE A 31 9.33 -15.08 11.73
C PHE A 31 8.23 -14.62 10.76
N LEU A 32 7.65 -15.56 10.00
CA LEU A 32 6.58 -15.25 9.05
C LEU A 32 5.35 -14.69 9.74
N ALA A 33 4.97 -15.22 10.91
CA ALA A 33 3.83 -14.71 11.68
C ALA A 33 4.02 -13.22 12.05
N ASP A 34 5.21 -12.85 12.55
CA ASP A 34 5.52 -11.47 12.87
C ASP A 34 5.56 -10.57 11.62
N LEU A 35 6.14 -11.04 10.53
CA LEU A 35 6.19 -10.30 9.26
C LEU A 35 4.77 -10.08 8.70
N PHE A 36 3.92 -11.10 8.75
CA PHE A 36 2.54 -11.01 8.30
C PHE A 36 1.72 -10.04 9.15
N ASP A 37 1.99 -9.86 10.44
CA ASP A 37 1.33 -8.82 11.24
C ASP A 37 1.61 -7.41 10.68
N ILE A 38 2.87 -7.14 10.30
CA ILE A 38 3.26 -5.87 9.67
C ILE A 38 2.56 -5.70 8.32
N LEU A 39 2.58 -6.73 7.48
CA LEU A 39 1.94 -6.70 6.15
C LEU A 39 0.42 -6.60 6.23
N GLN A 40 -0.20 -7.21 7.24
CA GLN A 40 -1.65 -7.14 7.43
C GLN A 40 -2.10 -5.71 7.70
N ARG A 41 -1.32 -4.92 8.45
CA ARG A 41 -1.62 -3.49 8.66
C ARG A 41 -1.62 -2.73 7.33
N LEU A 42 -0.64 -2.99 6.48
CA LEU A 42 -0.57 -2.41 5.13
C LEU A 42 -1.79 -2.80 4.28
N ILE A 43 -2.16 -4.08 4.29
CA ILE A 43 -3.31 -4.59 3.54
C ILE A 43 -4.60 -3.94 4.03
N LYS A 44 -4.80 -3.84 5.34
CA LYS A 44 -6.00 -3.23 5.93
C LYS A 44 -6.15 -1.78 5.53
N VAL A 45 -5.06 -1.01 5.54
CA VAL A 45 -5.07 0.38 5.05
C VAL A 45 -5.60 0.41 3.62
N PHE A 46 -5.07 -0.41 2.71
CA PHE A 46 -5.51 -0.46 1.31
C PHE A 46 -6.94 -1.00 1.10
N GLN A 47 -7.57 -1.55 2.13
CA GLN A 47 -8.97 -1.98 2.16
C GLN A 47 -9.91 -0.93 2.77
N GLU A 48 -9.39 0.18 3.31
CA GLU A 48 -10.21 1.27 3.85
C GLU A 48 -11.00 1.96 2.74
N ASP A 49 -12.18 2.49 3.08
CA ASP A 49 -13.10 3.08 2.11
C ASP A 49 -12.51 4.35 1.45
N PHE A 50 -11.63 5.07 2.14
CA PHE A 50 -11.06 6.34 1.67
C PHE A 50 -9.56 6.40 1.94
N ILE A 51 -8.74 6.31 0.89
CA ILE A 51 -7.30 6.55 0.94
C ILE A 51 -7.00 7.62 -0.10
N THR A 52 -6.26 8.68 0.28
CA THR A 52 -5.83 9.69 -0.70
C THR A 52 -4.50 9.31 -1.35
N LEU A 53 -4.21 9.89 -2.52
CA LEU A 53 -3.03 9.53 -3.34
C LEU A 53 -1.75 9.81 -2.55
N SER A 54 -1.83 10.86 -1.75
CA SER A 54 -0.80 11.39 -0.89
C SER A 54 -0.49 10.50 0.30
N ASP A 55 -1.49 9.79 0.82
CA ASP A 55 -1.36 8.91 1.99
C ASP A 55 -0.64 7.61 1.64
N VAL A 56 -0.69 7.18 0.37
CA VAL A 56 -0.04 5.96 -0.13
C VAL A 56 1.44 5.92 0.27
N HIS A 57 2.15 7.04 0.11
CA HIS A 57 3.58 7.12 0.45
C HIS A 57 3.82 6.89 1.95
N TYR A 58 3.02 7.50 2.83
CA TYR A 58 3.11 7.32 4.28
C TYR A 58 2.81 5.87 4.68
N HIS A 59 1.73 5.32 4.11
CA HIS A 59 1.29 3.96 4.39
C HIS A 59 2.25 2.90 3.86
N LEU A 60 3.06 3.20 2.84
CA LEU A 60 4.14 2.31 2.38
C LEU A 60 5.39 2.42 3.24
N ASN A 61 5.78 3.65 3.62
CA ASN A 61 7.01 3.88 4.37
C ASN A 61 6.96 3.33 5.80
N SER A 62 5.80 3.39 6.46
CA SER A 62 5.65 2.89 7.83
C SER A 62 5.93 1.37 7.94
N PRO A 63 5.32 0.48 7.15
CA PRO A 63 5.66 -0.94 7.10
C PRO A 63 7.09 -1.22 6.63
N ILE A 64 7.60 -0.48 5.64
CA ILE A 64 8.99 -0.64 5.18
C ILE A 64 9.96 -0.35 6.33
N HIS A 65 9.73 0.73 7.07
CA HIS A 65 10.53 1.08 8.24
C HIS A 65 10.42 0.00 9.32
N ALA A 66 9.20 -0.46 9.63
CA ALA A 66 8.99 -1.54 10.59
C ALA A 66 9.74 -2.83 10.20
N ILE A 67 9.66 -3.28 8.94
CA ILE A 67 10.40 -4.46 8.47
C ILE A 67 11.91 -4.28 8.63
N LYS A 68 12.45 -3.09 8.31
CA LYS A 68 13.87 -2.79 8.48
C LYS A 68 14.31 -2.89 9.94
N THR A 69 13.64 -2.16 10.83
CA THR A 69 13.97 -2.11 12.26
C THR A 69 13.81 -3.48 12.92
N THR A 70 12.79 -4.25 12.53
CA THR A 70 12.48 -5.53 13.17
C THR A 70 13.39 -6.66 12.69
N PHE A 71 13.76 -6.72 11.40
CA PHE A 71 14.36 -7.93 10.82
C PHE A 71 15.68 -7.75 10.08
N ILE A 72 16.14 -6.53 9.81
CA ILE A 72 17.36 -6.29 9.01
C ILE A 72 18.50 -5.73 9.85
N ALA A 73 18.21 -4.88 10.85
CA ALA A 73 19.20 -4.07 11.57
C ALA A 73 19.84 -2.95 10.73
N ASP A 74 20.32 -1.89 11.39
CA ASP A 74 21.22 -0.88 10.81
C ASP A 74 22.65 -1.16 11.29
N ASN A 75 23.67 -0.60 10.62
CA ASN A 75 25.09 -0.90 10.84
C ASN A 75 25.55 -0.84 12.32
N ASP A 76 24.84 -0.09 13.18
CA ASP A 76 25.17 0.08 14.61
C ASP A 76 24.12 -0.50 15.59
N THR A 77 22.99 -1.05 15.11
CA THR A 77 21.92 -1.58 15.98
C THR A 77 21.43 -2.94 15.50
N PRO A 78 21.45 -3.98 16.36
CA PRO A 78 20.96 -5.31 16.00
C PRO A 78 19.42 -5.30 15.78
N PRO A 79 18.88 -6.26 15.02
CA PRO A 79 17.46 -6.29 14.71
C PRO A 79 16.71 -6.53 16.01
N ALA A 80 15.64 -5.75 16.23
CA ALA A 80 14.87 -5.86 17.46
C ALA A 80 14.19 -7.23 17.59
N TYR A 81 13.83 -7.85 16.46
CA TYR A 81 12.92 -8.98 16.32
C TYR A 81 11.55 -8.73 16.97
N ALA A 82 10.50 -9.25 16.36
CA ALA A 82 9.15 -9.04 16.85
C ALA A 82 8.79 -10.09 17.91
N LYS A 83 7.66 -9.84 18.58
CA LYS A 83 7.28 -10.51 19.83
C LYS A 83 7.21 -12.03 19.69
N ILE A 84 6.61 -12.55 18.61
CA ILE A 84 6.36 -13.99 18.48
C ILE A 84 7.68 -14.76 18.34
N LEU A 85 8.61 -14.25 17.55
CA LEU A 85 9.94 -14.84 17.40
C LEU A 85 10.80 -14.67 18.67
N LEU A 86 10.80 -13.48 19.28
CA LEU A 86 11.55 -13.23 20.52
C LEU A 86 11.08 -14.12 21.67
N ASP A 87 9.76 -14.23 21.87
CA ASP A 87 9.18 -15.06 22.94
C ASP A 87 9.58 -16.53 22.73
N TYR A 88 9.59 -17.00 21.48
CA TYR A 88 10.04 -18.35 21.16
C TYR A 88 11.53 -18.56 21.45
N ILE A 89 12.40 -17.62 21.07
CA ILE A 89 13.85 -17.68 21.32
C ILE A 89 14.14 -17.70 22.83
N LYS A 90 13.50 -16.79 23.58
CA LYS A 90 13.67 -16.69 25.05
C LYS A 90 13.19 -17.94 25.78
N ASN A 91 11.99 -18.42 25.45
CA ASN A 91 11.38 -19.57 26.12
C ASN A 91 12.14 -20.87 25.88
N ASN A 92 12.83 -20.99 24.74
CA ASN A 92 13.63 -22.17 24.39
C ASN A 92 15.13 -21.99 24.64
N GLN A 93 15.54 -20.88 25.29
CA GLN A 93 16.95 -20.55 25.60
C GLN A 93 17.89 -20.66 24.38
N LEU A 94 17.37 -20.36 23.18
CA LEU A 94 18.16 -20.43 21.95
C LEU A 94 19.06 -19.19 21.89
N SER A 95 20.35 -19.39 21.59
CA SER A 95 21.20 -18.25 21.22
C SER A 95 20.90 -17.88 19.77
N LEU A 96 20.74 -16.58 19.48
CA LEU A 96 20.64 -16.10 18.11
C LEU A 96 21.86 -16.49 17.27
N ASP A 97 23.02 -16.64 17.92
CA ASP A 97 24.28 -17.08 17.32
C ASP A 97 24.34 -18.60 17.08
N SER A 98 23.45 -19.38 17.73
CA SER A 98 23.32 -20.84 17.54
C SER A 98 22.34 -21.25 16.44
N ILE A 99 21.65 -20.27 15.83
CA ILE A 99 20.76 -20.54 14.70
C ILE A 99 21.64 -20.77 13.47
N PRO A 100 21.55 -21.95 12.79
CA PRO A 100 22.44 -22.28 11.70
C PRO A 100 22.37 -21.23 10.57
N ASN A 101 23.53 -20.67 10.23
CA ASN A 101 23.75 -20.03 8.93
C ASN A 101 23.42 -21.08 7.84
N PRO A 102 22.50 -20.85 6.89
CA PRO A 102 21.92 -19.59 6.45
C PRO A 102 20.44 -19.48 6.83
N PHE A 103 20.11 -18.70 7.86
CA PHE A 103 18.74 -18.22 8.07
C PHE A 103 18.67 -16.75 7.70
N PRO A 104 18.41 -16.40 6.43
CA PRO A 104 18.52 -15.02 6.02
C PRO A 104 17.17 -14.31 6.18
N PHE A 105 16.68 -14.19 7.42
CA PHE A 105 15.50 -13.36 7.73
C PHE A 105 15.68 -11.95 7.17
N SER A 106 16.90 -11.44 7.20
CA SER A 106 17.31 -10.18 6.60
C SER A 106 17.16 -10.18 5.08
N GLN A 107 17.63 -11.20 4.35
CA GLN A 107 17.51 -11.25 2.88
C GLN A 107 16.06 -11.42 2.43
N PHE A 108 15.26 -12.23 3.15
CA PHE A 108 13.83 -12.35 2.86
C PHE A 108 13.12 -11.02 3.10
N SER A 109 13.39 -10.37 4.24
CA SER A 109 12.84 -9.06 4.57
C SER A 109 13.24 -7.97 3.55
N LEU A 110 14.49 -7.99 3.09
CA LEU A 110 14.97 -7.12 2.02
C LEU A 110 14.22 -7.36 0.71
N SER A 111 14.04 -8.64 0.33
CA SER A 111 13.27 -9.02 -0.86
C SER A 111 11.82 -8.57 -0.75
N MET A 112 11.22 -8.65 0.44
CA MET A 112 9.87 -8.15 0.68
C MET A 112 9.77 -6.63 0.56
N ILE A 113 10.72 -5.87 1.10
CA ILE A 113 10.79 -4.42 0.91
C ILE A 113 10.93 -4.07 -0.58
N GLN A 114 11.78 -4.78 -1.31
CA GLN A 114 11.95 -4.59 -2.75
C GLN A 114 10.65 -4.89 -3.51
N ASN A 115 9.93 -5.95 -3.14
CA ASN A 115 8.65 -6.30 -3.74
C ASN A 115 7.57 -5.24 -3.46
N ILE A 116 7.51 -4.69 -2.24
CA ILE A 116 6.60 -3.59 -1.91
C ILE A 116 6.93 -2.37 -2.77
N LYS A 117 8.20 -1.96 -2.83
CA LYS A 117 8.63 -0.83 -3.66
C LYS A 117 8.36 -1.05 -5.16
N ARG A 118 8.60 -2.27 -5.66
CA ARG A 118 8.36 -2.62 -7.07
C ARG A 118 6.87 -2.58 -7.44
N ARG A 119 5.97 -2.88 -6.50
CA ARG A 119 4.51 -2.75 -6.72
C ARG A 119 4.05 -1.29 -6.79
N PHE A 120 4.79 -0.38 -6.15
CA PHE A 120 4.49 1.06 -6.14
C PHE A 120 5.69 1.89 -6.63
N PRO A 121 6.10 1.74 -7.91
CA PRO A 121 7.31 2.37 -8.42
C PRO A 121 7.20 3.90 -8.51
N TYR A 122 5.98 4.44 -8.49
CA TYR A 122 5.68 5.87 -8.61
C TYR A 122 5.21 6.49 -7.28
N SER A 123 5.58 5.93 -6.13
CA SER A 123 5.16 6.43 -4.81
C SER A 123 5.47 7.91 -4.60
N GLU A 124 6.64 8.38 -5.05
CA GLU A 124 7.05 9.79 -4.93
C GLU A 124 6.16 10.72 -5.75
N PHE A 125 5.78 10.28 -6.94
CA PHE A 125 4.86 11.02 -7.81
C PHE A 125 3.45 11.07 -7.21
N TYR A 126 2.97 9.98 -6.61
CA TYR A 126 1.67 10.01 -5.90
C TYR A 126 1.72 10.93 -4.68
N HIS A 127 2.85 10.95 -3.97
CA HIS A 127 3.06 11.87 -2.86
C HIS A 127 3.05 13.33 -3.31
N SER A 128 3.64 13.64 -4.46
CA SER A 128 3.70 15.02 -4.98
C SER A 128 2.31 15.62 -5.24
N MET A 129 1.30 14.78 -5.53
CA MET A 129 -0.09 15.22 -5.71
C MET A 129 -0.74 15.81 -4.46
N ARG A 130 -0.13 15.66 -3.28
CA ARG A 130 -0.62 16.24 -2.03
C ARG A 130 -0.77 17.75 -2.07
N ILE A 131 0.01 18.43 -2.90
CA ILE A 131 -0.01 19.90 -2.98
C ILE A 131 -1.38 20.45 -3.41
N ILE A 132 -2.23 19.60 -3.99
CA ILE A 132 -3.56 19.93 -4.45
C ILE A 132 -4.58 19.90 -3.29
N ASP A 133 -4.21 19.31 -2.15
CA ASP A 133 -4.97 19.40 -0.90
C ASP A 133 -4.54 20.63 -0.09
N VAL A 134 -5.45 21.60 0.01
CA VAL A 134 -5.20 22.86 0.71
C VAL A 134 -5.06 22.68 2.22
N GLN A 135 -5.57 21.58 2.80
CA GLN A 135 -5.36 21.32 4.23
C GLN A 135 -3.87 21.12 4.55
N GLN A 136 -3.04 20.84 3.54
CA GLN A 136 -1.61 20.63 3.64
C GLN A 136 -0.79 21.92 3.44
N LEU A 137 -1.45 23.06 3.16
CA LEU A 137 -0.78 24.35 3.00
C LEU A 137 -0.33 24.93 4.35
N SER A 138 0.92 25.38 4.42
CA SER A 138 1.45 26.11 5.58
C SER A 138 0.68 27.42 5.83
N LEU A 139 0.63 27.87 7.09
CA LEU A 139 -0.09 29.09 7.49
C LEU A 139 0.65 30.39 7.14
N THR A 140 1.95 30.32 6.80
CA THR A 140 2.80 31.49 6.57
C THR A 140 2.89 31.85 5.08
N GLN A 141 2.63 33.11 4.73
CA GLN A 141 2.62 33.59 3.34
C GLN A 141 3.94 33.32 2.58
N THR A 142 5.09 33.44 3.23
CA THR A 142 6.40 33.14 2.63
C THR A 142 6.50 31.69 2.16
N LEU A 143 5.96 30.75 2.95
CA LEU A 143 5.94 29.33 2.62
C LEU A 143 4.92 29.00 1.53
N ILE A 144 3.84 29.79 1.42
CA ILE A 144 2.84 29.64 0.34
C ILE A 144 3.45 30.00 -1.02
N ASN A 145 4.35 30.98 -1.06
CA ASN A 145 4.99 31.40 -2.30
C ASN A 145 5.92 30.33 -2.90
N GLU A 146 6.49 29.45 -2.09
CA GLU A 146 7.37 28.36 -2.56
C GLU A 146 6.64 27.01 -2.55
N TYR A 147 5.36 27.00 -2.18
CA TYR A 147 4.60 25.77 -1.96
C TYR A 147 4.43 24.97 -3.25
N GLY A 148 4.82 23.71 -3.19
CA GLY A 148 4.61 22.73 -4.26
C GLY A 148 5.50 22.89 -5.49
N GLU A 149 6.53 23.75 -5.46
CA GLU A 149 7.39 23.96 -6.64
C GLU A 149 8.18 22.72 -7.05
N LYS A 150 8.65 21.94 -6.08
CA LYS A 150 9.37 20.68 -6.36
C LYS A 150 8.40 19.61 -6.87
N GLU A 151 7.22 19.56 -6.27
CA GLU A 151 6.18 18.61 -6.57
C GLU A 151 5.60 18.83 -7.97
N ILE A 152 5.39 20.09 -8.38
CA ILE A 152 4.99 20.44 -9.75
C ILE A 152 6.04 20.01 -10.77
N LYS A 153 7.34 20.12 -10.47
CA LYS A 153 8.38 19.61 -11.38
C LYS A 153 8.24 18.11 -11.61
N ILE A 154 7.98 17.34 -10.54
CA ILE A 154 7.73 15.89 -10.64
C ILE A 154 6.48 15.61 -11.49
N ILE A 155 5.41 16.40 -11.32
CA ILE A 155 4.16 16.27 -12.09
C ILE A 155 4.40 16.62 -13.57
N CYS A 156 5.15 17.69 -13.85
CA CYS A 156 5.56 18.11 -15.18
C CYS A 156 6.41 17.04 -15.88
N GLU A 157 7.33 16.41 -15.17
CA GLU A 157 8.13 15.30 -15.72
C GLU A 157 7.24 14.10 -16.07
N PHE A 158 6.25 13.78 -15.23
CA PHE A 158 5.41 12.62 -15.44
C PHE A 158 4.32 12.79 -16.52
N TYR A 159 3.60 13.93 -16.54
CA TYR A 159 2.50 14.16 -17.48
C TYR A 159 2.87 15.08 -18.65
N GLY A 160 3.94 15.84 -18.53
CA GLY A 160 4.42 16.75 -19.56
C GLY A 160 5.50 16.14 -20.46
N SER A 161 5.92 14.90 -20.22
CA SER A 161 6.89 14.20 -21.08
C SER A 161 6.20 13.18 -21.96
N GLN A 162 6.67 13.06 -23.20
CA GLN A 162 6.25 12.02 -24.12
C GLN A 162 6.61 10.65 -23.56
N LYS A 163 5.70 9.67 -23.68
CA LYS A 163 5.91 8.30 -23.22
C LYS A 163 5.85 7.34 -24.41
N VAL A 164 6.64 6.28 -24.34
CA VAL A 164 6.61 5.19 -25.32
C VAL A 164 6.31 3.91 -24.55
N ASP A 165 5.32 3.15 -25.00
CA ASP A 165 5.02 1.84 -24.41
C ASP A 165 5.93 0.72 -24.95
N GLY A 166 5.76 -0.49 -24.44
CA GLY A 166 6.52 -1.67 -24.90
C GLY A 166 6.22 -2.09 -26.34
N ASP A 167 5.10 -1.62 -26.91
CA ASP A 167 4.66 -1.91 -28.28
C ASP A 167 5.12 -0.81 -29.26
N GLY A 168 5.84 0.21 -28.78
CA GLY A 168 6.35 1.32 -29.57
C GLY A 168 5.35 2.44 -29.84
N ASN A 169 4.17 2.43 -29.21
CA ASN A 169 3.21 3.52 -29.34
C ASN A 169 3.68 4.74 -28.58
N VAL A 170 3.57 5.89 -29.23
CA VAL A 170 3.94 7.19 -28.69
C VAL A 170 2.72 7.87 -28.09
N TYR A 171 2.83 8.28 -26.83
CA TYR A 171 1.85 9.07 -26.11
C TYR A 171 2.35 10.49 -25.92
N GLU A 172 1.63 11.43 -26.51
CA GLU A 172 1.93 12.85 -26.37
C GLU A 172 1.72 13.35 -24.93
N PRO A 173 2.45 14.40 -24.51
CA PRO A 173 2.24 15.07 -23.24
C PRO A 173 0.78 15.49 -23.02
N ILE A 174 0.25 15.20 -21.83
CA ILE A 174 -1.12 15.56 -21.44
C ILE A 174 -1.21 17.06 -21.09
N ILE A 175 -0.11 17.60 -20.56
CA ILE A 175 0.03 18.97 -20.07
C ILE A 175 1.25 19.66 -20.70
N ASP A 176 1.20 20.98 -20.73
CA ASP A 176 2.31 21.85 -21.08
C ASP A 176 3.08 22.24 -19.80
N LYS A 177 4.38 21.89 -19.74
CA LYS A 177 5.21 22.06 -18.52
C LYS A 177 5.33 23.52 -18.11
N GLU A 178 5.68 24.39 -19.05
CA GLU A 178 5.90 25.82 -18.78
C GLU A 178 4.61 26.52 -18.37
N LYS A 179 3.48 26.14 -19.00
CA LYS A 179 2.18 26.68 -18.62
C LYS A 179 1.76 26.19 -17.25
N LEU A 180 1.94 24.91 -16.92
CA LEU A 180 1.58 24.40 -15.60
C LEU A 180 2.36 25.10 -14.47
N GLU A 181 3.65 25.33 -14.64
CA GLU A 181 4.47 26.04 -13.65
C GLU A 181 3.97 27.47 -13.42
N LYS A 182 3.63 28.18 -14.51
CA LYS A 182 3.05 29.53 -14.43
C LYS A 182 1.66 29.52 -13.80
N GLU A 183 0.78 28.60 -14.20
CA GLU A 183 -0.56 28.43 -13.64
C GLU A 183 -0.47 28.15 -12.13
N TRP A 184 0.41 27.26 -11.71
CA TRP A 184 0.57 26.88 -10.30
C TRP A 184 0.91 28.06 -9.39
N ALA A 185 1.74 28.99 -9.87
CA ALA A 185 2.13 30.17 -9.11
C ALA A 185 0.92 31.01 -8.65
N PHE A 186 -0.13 31.06 -9.47
CA PHE A 186 -1.40 31.73 -9.15
C PHE A 186 -2.36 30.81 -8.40
N VAL A 187 -2.46 29.54 -8.82
CA VAL A 187 -3.37 28.57 -8.21
C VAL A 187 -3.06 28.39 -6.72
N ARG A 188 -1.79 28.26 -6.33
CA ARG A 188 -1.39 28.09 -4.93
C ARG A 188 -1.84 29.24 -4.03
N GLN A 189 -2.00 30.45 -4.57
CA GLN A 189 -2.58 31.60 -3.85
C GLN A 189 -4.10 31.50 -3.81
N LEU A 190 -4.73 31.17 -4.94
CA LEU A 190 -6.19 31.08 -5.05
C LEU A 190 -6.79 30.05 -4.09
N ILE A 191 -6.16 28.88 -4.00
CA ILE A 191 -6.68 27.76 -3.21
C ILE A 191 -6.65 28.05 -1.69
N THR A 192 -5.84 29.02 -1.23
CA THR A 192 -5.80 29.43 0.19
C THR A 192 -7.14 29.95 0.70
N ASN A 193 -7.96 30.53 -0.19
CA ASN A 193 -9.30 31.06 0.13
C ASN A 193 -10.32 29.95 0.44
N PHE A 194 -9.97 28.68 0.19
CA PHE A 194 -10.87 27.55 0.34
C PHE A 194 -10.45 26.57 1.45
N ARG A 195 -9.56 26.98 2.37
CA ARG A 195 -9.02 26.14 3.48
C ARG A 195 -10.08 25.49 4.35
N GLU A 196 -11.24 26.13 4.50
CA GLU A 196 -12.30 25.67 5.40
C GLU A 196 -13.07 24.45 4.85
N PHE A 197 -12.92 24.13 3.56
CA PHE A 197 -13.65 23.05 2.91
C PHE A 197 -12.82 21.75 2.83
N LYS A 198 -13.52 20.61 2.82
CA LYS A 198 -12.90 19.31 2.55
C LYS A 198 -12.46 19.20 1.08
N PHE A 199 -11.44 18.41 0.80
CA PHE A 199 -10.81 18.27 -0.52
C PHE A 199 -11.79 18.25 -1.72
N VAL A 200 -12.76 17.33 -1.73
CA VAL A 200 -13.73 17.21 -2.84
C VAL A 200 -14.65 18.43 -2.94
N GLU A 201 -15.14 18.92 -1.80
CA GLU A 201 -16.03 20.09 -1.75
C GLU A 201 -15.30 21.37 -2.18
N GLN A 202 -14.04 21.51 -1.78
CA GLN A 202 -13.15 22.59 -2.19
C GLN A 202 -13.01 22.64 -3.71
N TRP A 203 -12.62 21.53 -4.34
CA TRP A 203 -12.44 21.49 -5.79
C TRP A 203 -13.76 21.67 -6.53
N PHE A 204 -14.86 21.15 -6.00
CA PHE A 204 -16.20 21.43 -6.53
C PHE A 204 -16.51 22.94 -6.56
N ARG A 205 -16.22 23.67 -5.47
CA ARG A 205 -16.43 25.13 -5.40
C ARG A 205 -15.50 25.90 -6.33
N ILE A 206 -14.22 25.51 -6.40
CA ILE A 206 -13.24 26.12 -7.31
C ILE A 206 -13.68 25.93 -8.77
N PHE A 207 -14.07 24.73 -9.16
CA PHE A 207 -14.55 24.43 -10.52
C PHE A 207 -15.92 25.01 -10.85
N SER A 208 -16.71 25.40 -9.85
CA SER A 208 -17.96 26.15 -10.07
C SER A 208 -17.70 27.58 -10.58
N THR A 209 -16.44 28.05 -10.53
CA THR A 209 -16.01 29.32 -11.13
C THR A 209 -15.44 29.12 -12.54
N LYS A 210 -14.91 30.18 -13.17
CA LYS A 210 -14.21 30.10 -14.47
C LYS A 210 -12.82 29.43 -14.39
N PHE A 211 -12.49 28.73 -13.30
CA PHE A 211 -11.17 28.14 -13.06
C PHE A 211 -10.65 27.30 -14.22
N SER A 212 -11.47 26.38 -14.76
CA SER A 212 -11.04 25.48 -15.85
C SER A 212 -10.66 26.19 -17.13
N SER A 213 -11.22 27.38 -17.38
CA SER A 213 -10.87 28.21 -18.53
C SER A 213 -9.59 29.01 -18.34
N LEU A 214 -9.28 29.38 -17.09
CA LEU A 214 -8.11 30.19 -16.74
C LEU A 214 -6.86 29.33 -16.52
N TYR A 215 -7.02 28.13 -15.96
CA TYR A 215 -5.93 27.22 -15.58
C TYR A 215 -6.17 25.80 -16.14
N PRO A 216 -6.12 25.63 -17.48
CA PRO A 216 -6.48 24.38 -18.13
C PRO A 216 -5.53 23.22 -17.80
N ASN A 217 -4.23 23.46 -17.62
CA ASN A 217 -3.27 22.40 -17.32
C ASN A 217 -3.43 21.91 -15.87
N THR A 218 -3.56 22.84 -14.92
CA THR A 218 -3.82 22.48 -13.52
C THR A 218 -5.15 21.73 -13.40
N SER A 219 -6.19 22.17 -14.11
CA SER A 219 -7.50 21.52 -14.10
C SER A 219 -7.44 20.07 -14.58
N LYS A 220 -6.69 19.78 -15.65
CA LYS A 220 -6.47 18.39 -16.12
C LYS A 220 -5.86 17.52 -15.01
N ILE A 221 -4.85 18.00 -14.31
CA ILE A 221 -4.19 17.26 -13.23
C ILE A 221 -5.18 16.97 -12.09
N ILE A 222 -5.94 17.98 -11.67
CA ILE A 222 -6.94 17.82 -10.59
C ILE A 222 -8.03 16.84 -11.01
N TYR A 223 -8.54 16.91 -12.24
CA TYR A 223 -9.52 15.95 -12.74
C TYR A 223 -8.96 14.52 -12.70
N ILE A 224 -7.71 14.32 -13.11
CA ILE A 224 -7.07 13.00 -13.02
C ILE A 224 -7.05 12.52 -11.58
N ILE A 225 -6.64 13.35 -10.62
CA ILE A 225 -6.58 12.97 -9.20
C ILE A 225 -7.96 12.63 -8.63
N LEU A 226 -8.98 13.44 -8.93
CA LEU A 226 -10.34 13.19 -8.47
C LEU A 226 -10.95 11.91 -9.06
N MET A 227 -10.43 11.46 -10.21
CA MET A 227 -10.91 10.27 -10.91
C MET A 227 -10.16 8.98 -10.53
N ILE A 228 -8.96 9.04 -9.94
CA ILE A 228 -8.21 7.83 -9.59
C ILE A 228 -8.82 7.22 -8.31
N PRO A 229 -9.41 6.01 -8.37
CA PRO A 229 -9.80 5.28 -7.18
C PRO A 229 -8.54 4.68 -6.54
N LEU A 230 -8.24 5.06 -5.30
CA LEU A 230 -7.00 4.66 -4.62
C LEU A 230 -7.22 3.70 -3.46
N SER A 231 -8.37 3.84 -2.80
CA SER A 231 -8.93 2.72 -2.08
C SER A 231 -9.30 1.66 -3.11
N ASN A 232 -8.82 0.45 -2.88
CA ASN A 232 -9.25 -0.69 -3.67
C ASN A 232 -10.72 -0.90 -3.32
N ASN A 233 -11.62 -0.31 -4.11
CA ASN A 233 -12.86 -0.87 -4.57
C ASN A 233 -13.59 -1.77 -3.54
N ALA A 234 -13.57 -1.48 -2.25
CA ALA A 234 -14.07 -2.42 -1.25
C ALA A 234 -15.57 -2.60 -1.46
N SER A 235 -16.24 -1.58 -2.00
CA SER A 235 -17.58 -1.64 -2.57
C SER A 235 -17.68 -2.58 -3.77
N VAL A 236 -16.81 -2.46 -4.78
CA VAL A 236 -16.81 -3.31 -5.99
C VAL A 236 -16.35 -4.75 -5.71
N GLU A 237 -15.34 -4.98 -4.89
CA GLU A 237 -14.93 -6.29 -4.37
C GLU A 237 -15.99 -6.89 -3.43
N ARG A 238 -16.68 -6.09 -2.59
CA ARG A 238 -17.87 -6.55 -1.86
C ARG A 238 -18.98 -6.94 -2.83
N VAL A 239 -19.16 -6.21 -3.93
CA VAL A 239 -20.13 -6.55 -4.97
C VAL A 239 -19.72 -7.85 -5.67
N PHE A 240 -18.45 -8.03 -6.01
CA PHE A 240 -17.95 -9.29 -6.59
C PHE A 240 -18.02 -10.46 -5.61
N SER A 241 -17.74 -10.23 -4.32
CA SER A 241 -17.88 -11.23 -3.26
C SER A 241 -19.34 -11.61 -3.04
N ARG A 242 -20.25 -10.64 -3.03
CA ARG A 242 -21.71 -10.88 -3.01
C ARG A 242 -22.18 -11.59 -4.27
N GLN A 243 -21.66 -11.23 -5.45
CA GLN A 243 -21.95 -11.91 -6.71
C GLN A 243 -21.44 -13.35 -6.68
N ASN A 244 -20.25 -13.60 -6.12
CA ASN A 244 -19.69 -14.95 -5.94
C ASN A 244 -20.50 -15.75 -4.92
N LEU A 245 -20.98 -15.13 -3.84
CA LEU A 245 -21.92 -15.74 -2.90
C LEU A 245 -23.23 -16.11 -3.59
N ILE A 246 -23.81 -15.23 -4.42
CA ILE A 246 -25.03 -15.52 -5.18
C ILE A 246 -24.78 -16.64 -6.21
N LYS A 247 -23.67 -16.60 -6.96
CA LYS A 247 -23.30 -17.64 -7.92
C LYS A 247 -23.08 -18.98 -7.21
N ASN A 248 -22.37 -19.01 -6.09
CA ASN A 248 -22.13 -20.23 -5.33
C ASN A 248 -23.39 -20.72 -4.61
N LYS A 249 -24.25 -19.82 -4.13
CA LYS A 249 -25.55 -20.17 -3.53
C LYS A 249 -26.49 -20.76 -4.58
N LEU A 250 -26.64 -20.14 -5.74
CA LEU A 250 -27.39 -20.70 -6.89
C LEU A 250 -26.80 -22.04 -7.34
N ARG A 251 -25.46 -22.20 -7.33
CA ARG A 251 -24.80 -23.46 -7.67
C ARG A 251 -25.00 -24.55 -6.60
N ASN A 252 -25.09 -24.17 -5.33
CA ASN A 252 -25.37 -25.08 -4.22
C ASN A 252 -26.86 -25.43 -4.12
N GLU A 253 -27.76 -24.53 -4.53
CA GLU A 253 -29.20 -24.80 -4.69
C GLU A 253 -29.46 -25.69 -5.92
N MET A 254 -28.64 -25.56 -6.97
CA MET A 254 -28.58 -26.50 -8.08
C MET A 254 -27.74 -27.74 -7.72
N LYS A 255 -28.21 -28.56 -6.77
CA LYS A 255 -28.19 -30.03 -6.86
C LYS A 255 -28.74 -30.71 -5.60
N LEU A 256 -29.87 -31.39 -5.78
CA LEU A 256 -30.03 -32.79 -5.39
C LEU A 256 -31.15 -33.49 -6.18
N GLU A 257 -32.12 -32.76 -6.76
CA GLU A 257 -33.30 -33.39 -7.41
C GLU A 257 -33.36 -33.25 -8.94
N HIS A 258 -32.56 -32.39 -9.55
CA HIS A 258 -32.56 -32.19 -11.02
C HIS A 258 -31.51 -33.03 -11.78
N PHE A 259 -30.99 -34.09 -11.15
CA PHE A 259 -30.09 -35.06 -11.78
C PHE A 259 -30.78 -36.39 -12.05
N ILE A 260 -32.00 -36.37 -12.60
CA ILE A 260 -32.63 -37.54 -13.20
C ILE A 260 -32.68 -37.30 -14.71
N PHE A 261 -31.74 -37.91 -15.41
CA PHE A 261 -31.86 -38.19 -16.84
C PHE A 261 -33.01 -39.19 -17.03
N ILE A 262 -34.12 -38.73 -17.61
CA ILE A 262 -34.85 -39.42 -18.68
C ILE A 262 -35.19 -38.36 -19.72
#